data_AF-A0A9D2MX49-F1
#
_entry.id   AF-A0A9D2MX49-F1
#
_cell.length_a   1.000
_cell.length_b   1.000
_cell.length_c   1.000
_cell.angle_alpha   90.00
_cell.angle_beta   90.00
_cell.angle_gamma   90.00
#
_symmetry.space_group_name_H-M   'P 1'
#
loop_
_entity.id
_entity.type
_entity.pdbx_description
1 polymer ?
#
loop_
_entity_poly.entity_id
_entity_poly.type
_entity_poly.pdbx_seq_one_letter_code
_entity_poly.pdbx_strand_id
1 'polypeptide(L)'
;MKKWLLGVMAAVMAVSLAACTPTPDKQKEETAGTAAAQESMVPQSTGGASDKVPDPNVAPVAIVSIYHKGDGDSLVQDMDSLDSEEIDAQMLVSKMMEYNVFTDGTMVQTFAIEGEGEDSVGTLDLNQAVSGEGVSDNMFLTEIGNTFIENFELGQLKLTVNGENYQGETVQQGDDDYLTYVVDYDMVE
;
A
#
# COMPACT_ATOMS: atom_id res chain seq x y z
N MET A 1 47.92 29.47 -1.69
CA MET A 1 47.33 30.78 -2.07
C MET A 1 47.04 30.81 -3.58
N LYS A 2 45.76 30.71 -3.98
CA LYS A 2 45.10 31.14 -5.25
C LYS A 2 43.81 30.30 -5.35
N LYS A 3 42.62 30.74 -4.92
CA LYS A 3 41.63 31.69 -5.50
C LYS A 3 41.20 31.37 -6.94
N TRP A 4 40.00 30.79 -7.07
CA TRP A 4 39.00 31.01 -8.14
C TRP A 4 37.63 30.57 -7.60
N LEU A 5 36.78 31.50 -7.16
CA LEU A 5 35.73 32.22 -7.91
C LEU A 5 34.47 31.36 -8.11
N LEU A 6 33.59 31.41 -7.10
CA LEU A 6 32.16 31.12 -7.17
C LEU A 6 31.44 32.27 -7.89
N GLY A 7 30.55 31.92 -8.81
CA GLY A 7 29.55 32.79 -9.40
C GLY A 7 28.53 31.94 -10.16
N VAL A 8 27.29 32.43 -10.25
CA VAL A 8 26.03 31.80 -10.78
C VAL A 8 25.07 31.57 -9.58
N MET A 9 23.84 32.07 -9.54
CA MET A 9 22.92 32.60 -10.56
C MET A 9 21.90 33.51 -9.86
N ALA A 10 21.52 34.61 -10.51
CA ALA A 10 20.35 35.39 -10.13
C ALA A 10 19.28 35.28 -11.21
N ALA A 11 18.03 35.16 -10.75
CA ALA A 11 16.77 35.51 -11.41
C ALA A 11 16.36 34.73 -12.66
N VAL A 12 15.25 33.98 -12.57
CA VAL A 12 14.16 34.05 -13.55
C VAL A 12 12.82 33.97 -12.82
N MET A 13 11.96 34.93 -13.14
CA MET A 13 10.62 35.14 -12.61
C MET A 13 9.57 34.26 -13.33
N ALA A 14 8.53 33.90 -12.55
CA ALA A 14 7.10 33.79 -12.89
C ALA A 14 6.68 33.29 -14.28
N VAL A 15 5.99 32.14 -14.29
CA VAL A 15 5.04 31.77 -15.35
C VAL A 15 3.66 31.57 -14.70
N SER A 16 2.71 32.39 -15.15
CA SER A 16 1.34 32.47 -14.68
C SER A 16 0.51 31.24 -15.06
N LEU A 17 -0.23 30.68 -14.10
CA LEU A 17 -1.30 29.71 -14.34
C LEU A 17 -2.61 30.47 -14.63
N ALA A 18 -3.03 30.46 -15.89
CA ALA A 18 -4.40 30.82 -16.27
C ALA A 18 -4.91 29.78 -17.26
N ALA A 19 -5.58 28.75 -16.74
CA ALA A 19 -6.36 27.80 -17.52
C ALA A 19 -7.57 27.31 -16.69
N CYS A 20 -8.46 28.23 -16.35
CA CYS A 20 -9.85 27.90 -16.02
C CYS A 20 -10.69 28.29 -17.23
N THR A 21 -11.07 27.32 -18.07
CA THR A 21 -12.15 27.51 -19.05
C THR A 21 -13.41 26.84 -18.50
N PRO A 22 -14.47 27.59 -18.19
CA PRO A 22 -15.75 27.01 -17.81
C PRO A 22 -16.44 26.44 -19.05
N THR A 23 -16.84 25.18 -18.99
CA THR A 23 -17.71 24.53 -19.98
C THR A 23 -19.08 25.22 -19.96
N PRO A 24 -19.57 25.80 -21.07
CA PRO A 24 -20.90 26.41 -21.10
C PRO A 24 -22.01 25.36 -21.17
N ASP A 25 -22.97 25.48 -20.25
CA ASP A 25 -24.26 24.79 -20.23
C ASP A 25 -25.01 24.96 -21.57
N LYS A 26 -25.34 23.85 -22.22
CA LYS A 26 -26.31 23.85 -23.32
C LYS A 26 -27.72 23.89 -22.75
N GLN A 27 -28.32 25.06 -22.94
CA GLN A 27 -29.73 25.35 -22.73
C GLN A 27 -30.64 24.38 -23.50
N LYS A 28 -31.74 24.02 -22.83
CA LYS A 28 -33.01 23.53 -23.38
C LYS A 28 -33.35 24.19 -24.71
N GLU A 29 -33.67 23.37 -25.70
CA GLU A 29 -34.66 23.74 -26.71
C GLU A 29 -35.68 22.60 -26.86
N GLU A 30 -36.94 23.00 -26.72
CA GLU A 30 -38.15 22.20 -26.82
C GLU A 30 -38.53 22.12 -28.30
N THR A 31 -38.74 20.93 -28.84
CA THR A 31 -39.49 20.77 -30.09
C THR A 31 -40.33 19.52 -30.01
N ALA A 32 -41.64 19.74 -30.10
CA ALA A 32 -42.68 18.73 -30.03
C ALA A 32 -42.79 17.92 -31.32
N GLY A 33 -43.13 16.63 -31.16
CA GLY A 33 -44.01 15.91 -32.07
C GLY A 33 -43.37 14.81 -32.92
N THR A 34 -43.54 13.55 -32.50
CA THR A 34 -44.29 12.53 -33.27
C THR A 34 -44.36 11.22 -32.48
N ALA A 35 -45.59 10.71 -32.34
CA ALA A 35 -45.90 9.48 -31.62
C ALA A 35 -45.61 8.24 -32.47
N ALA A 36 -44.89 7.27 -31.91
CA ALA A 36 -44.93 5.87 -32.32
C ALA A 36 -44.57 4.96 -31.13
N ALA A 37 -45.54 4.13 -30.73
CA ALA A 37 -45.43 2.90 -29.95
C ALA A 37 -44.38 2.85 -28.82
N GLN A 38 -44.78 3.23 -27.60
CA GLN A 38 -44.05 2.89 -26.38
C GLN A 38 -44.63 1.59 -25.81
N GLU A 39 -43.96 0.46 -26.09
CA GLU A 39 -44.02 -0.67 -25.17
C GLU A 39 -43.50 -0.18 -23.82
N SER A 40 -44.29 -0.43 -22.77
CA SER A 40 -44.01 -0.01 -21.41
C SER A 40 -42.80 -0.79 -20.88
N MET A 41 -41.61 -0.29 -21.16
CA MET A 41 -40.43 -0.62 -20.38
C MET A 41 -40.51 0.22 -19.11
N VAL A 42 -40.96 -0.39 -18.01
CA VAL A 42 -40.79 0.18 -16.67
C VAL A 42 -39.29 0.35 -16.49
N PRO A 43 -38.74 1.57 -16.39
CA PRO A 43 -37.31 1.71 -16.16
C PRO A 43 -37.01 1.08 -14.79
N GLN A 44 -36.28 -0.03 -14.77
CA GLN A 44 -35.63 -0.49 -13.56
C GLN A 44 -34.64 0.61 -13.16
N SER A 45 -35.06 1.47 -12.24
CA SER A 45 -34.14 2.36 -11.54
C SER A 45 -33.25 1.48 -10.68
N THR A 46 -32.08 1.13 -11.18
CA THR A 46 -30.96 0.73 -10.34
C THR A 46 -30.58 1.98 -9.57
N GLY A 47 -31.03 2.10 -8.31
CA GLY A 47 -30.75 3.24 -7.45
C GLY A 47 -29.31 3.72 -7.61
N GLY A 48 -29.14 5.02 -7.88
CA GLY A 48 -27.83 5.62 -8.10
C GLY A 48 -26.94 5.54 -6.85
N ALA A 49 -25.67 5.92 -6.95
CA ALA A 49 -24.76 5.94 -5.80
C ALA A 49 -25.30 6.73 -4.58
N SER A 50 -26.18 7.71 -4.82
CA SER A 50 -26.89 8.49 -3.79
C SER A 50 -27.94 7.69 -3.00
N ASP A 51 -28.40 6.56 -3.55
CA ASP A 51 -29.39 5.66 -2.94
C ASP A 51 -28.73 4.59 -2.06
N LYS A 52 -27.40 4.43 -2.19
CA LYS A 52 -26.61 3.58 -1.31
C LYS A 52 -26.20 4.38 -0.08
N VAL A 53 -27.07 4.41 0.92
CA VAL A 53 -26.68 4.82 2.27
C VAL A 53 -25.74 3.71 2.80
N PRO A 54 -24.48 4.00 3.15
CA PRO A 54 -23.61 3.03 3.81
C PRO A 54 -24.33 2.45 5.02
N ASP A 55 -24.29 1.13 5.22
CA ASP A 55 -24.97 0.50 6.35
C ASP A 55 -24.40 1.11 7.64
N PRO A 56 -25.22 1.81 8.44
CA PRO A 56 -24.75 2.45 9.67
C PRO A 56 -24.29 1.45 10.74
N ASN A 57 -24.54 0.15 10.54
CA ASN A 57 -24.11 -0.92 11.43
C ASN A 57 -22.92 -1.72 10.90
N VAL A 58 -22.34 -1.34 9.75
CA VAL A 58 -21.11 -1.99 9.28
C VAL A 58 -19.99 -1.70 10.29
N ALA A 59 -19.33 -2.75 10.75
CA ALA A 59 -18.15 -2.58 11.57
C ALA A 59 -17.07 -1.88 10.74
N PRO A 60 -16.39 -0.87 11.29
CA PRO A 60 -15.25 -0.26 10.62
C PRO A 60 -14.11 -1.28 10.44
N VAL A 61 -13.44 -1.17 9.30
CA VAL A 61 -12.35 -2.04 8.86
C VAL A 61 -11.15 -1.19 8.48
N ALA A 62 -9.95 -1.70 8.75
CA ALA A 62 -8.70 -1.12 8.30
C ALA A 62 -8.38 -1.70 6.92
N ILE A 63 -8.16 -0.84 5.93
CA ILE A 63 -7.72 -1.26 4.61
C ILE A 63 -6.20 -1.38 4.64
N VAL A 64 -5.67 -2.51 4.19
CA VAL A 64 -4.25 -2.83 4.21
C VAL A 64 -3.75 -3.24 2.83
N SER A 65 -2.48 -2.97 2.57
CA SER A 65 -1.77 -3.45 1.37
C SER A 65 -0.96 -4.70 1.70
N ILE A 66 -1.18 -5.81 1.01
CA ILE A 66 -0.41 -7.05 1.16
C ILE A 66 0.48 -7.22 -0.06
N TYR A 67 1.78 -7.33 0.19
CA TYR A 67 2.77 -7.64 -0.82
C TYR A 67 3.06 -9.13 -0.82
N HIS A 68 2.96 -9.74 -1.98
CA HIS A 68 3.26 -11.15 -2.17
C HIS A 68 3.81 -11.39 -3.57
N LYS A 69 4.43 -12.54 -3.77
CA LYS A 69 4.98 -12.94 -5.05
C LYS A 69 3.89 -13.02 -6.12
N GLY A 70 4.22 -12.48 -7.28
CA GLY A 70 3.45 -12.59 -8.51
C GLY A 70 3.94 -13.71 -9.43
N ASP A 71 3.70 -13.56 -10.73
CA ASP A 71 4.23 -14.46 -11.73
C ASP A 71 5.76 -14.29 -11.86
N GLY A 72 6.50 -15.40 -11.92
CA GLY A 72 7.96 -15.37 -12.04
C GLY A 72 8.62 -14.80 -10.78
N ASP A 73 9.39 -13.72 -10.93
CA ASP A 73 10.09 -13.02 -9.84
C ASP A 73 9.49 -11.62 -9.58
N SER A 74 8.25 -11.40 -10.03
CA SER A 74 7.54 -10.14 -9.81
C SER A 74 6.93 -10.08 -8.40
N LEU A 75 6.68 -8.87 -7.93
CA LEU A 75 5.95 -8.57 -6.71
C LEU A 75 4.56 -8.02 -7.07
N VAL A 76 3.53 -8.48 -6.36
CA VAL A 76 2.15 -8.00 -6.50
C VAL A 76 1.72 -7.35 -5.19
N GLN A 77 0.96 -6.27 -5.33
CA GLN A 77 0.31 -5.57 -4.22
C GLN A 77 -1.20 -5.77 -4.33
N ASP A 78 -1.79 -6.41 -3.34
CA ASP A 78 -3.24 -6.55 -3.20
C ASP A 78 -3.74 -5.71 -2.03
N MET A 79 -4.84 -4.98 -2.24
CA MET A 79 -5.53 -4.31 -1.14
C MET A 79 -6.58 -5.25 -0.53
N ASP A 80 -6.51 -5.45 0.79
CA ASP A 80 -7.51 -6.21 1.56
C ASP A 80 -7.90 -5.43 2.83
N SER A 81 -8.71 -6.04 3.69
CA SER A 81 -9.20 -5.45 4.92
C SER A 81 -8.93 -6.34 6.13
N LEU A 82 -8.72 -5.68 7.27
CA LEU A 82 -8.71 -6.30 8.59
C LEU A 82 -10.04 -5.99 9.29
N ASP A 83 -10.57 -6.98 10.02
CA ASP A 83 -11.79 -6.86 10.82
C ASP A 83 -11.55 -6.04 12.12
N SER A 84 -10.89 -4.89 11.99
CA SER A 84 -10.53 -3.97 13.07
C SER A 84 -10.46 -2.53 12.55
N GLU A 85 -10.69 -1.54 13.42
CA GLU A 85 -10.54 -0.12 13.07
C GLU A 85 -9.08 0.27 12.80
N GLU A 86 -8.19 -0.24 13.64
CA GLU A 86 -6.76 0.02 13.61
C GLU A 86 -6.02 -1.20 13.07
N ILE A 87 -4.84 -0.96 12.50
CA ILE A 87 -3.98 -2.03 11.98
C ILE A 87 -3.25 -2.67 13.18
N ASP A 88 -3.63 -3.91 13.48
CA ASP A 88 -2.92 -4.74 14.46
C ASP A 88 -1.87 -5.61 13.74
N ALA A 89 -0.64 -5.65 14.28
CA ALA A 89 0.46 -6.36 13.65
C ALA A 89 0.22 -7.88 13.56
N GLN A 90 -0.42 -8.49 14.56
CA GLN A 90 -0.74 -9.92 14.52
C GLN A 90 -1.84 -10.20 13.48
N MET A 91 -2.83 -9.32 13.37
CA MET A 91 -3.85 -9.42 12.32
C MET A 91 -3.24 -9.27 10.92
N LEU A 92 -2.29 -8.35 10.74
CA LEU A 92 -1.58 -8.19 9.47
C LEU A 92 -0.74 -9.44 9.12
N VAL A 93 0.02 -9.99 10.08
CA VAL A 93 0.73 -11.28 9.88
C VAL A 93 -0.24 -12.42 9.56
N SER A 94 -1.40 -12.45 10.21
CA SER A 94 -2.43 -13.46 9.93
C SER A 94 -2.97 -13.33 8.51
N LYS A 95 -3.20 -12.10 8.05
CA LYS A 95 -3.56 -11.82 6.67
C LYS A 95 -2.46 -12.26 5.71
N MET A 96 -1.20 -11.96 5.99
CA MET A 96 -0.06 -12.42 5.19
C MET A 96 0.08 -13.96 5.14
N MET A 97 -0.33 -14.69 6.18
CA MET A 97 -0.44 -16.16 6.13
C MET A 97 -1.53 -16.63 5.16
N GLU A 98 -2.67 -15.93 5.07
CA GLU A 98 -3.72 -16.24 4.06
C GLU A 98 -3.21 -16.10 2.62
N TYR A 99 -2.24 -15.20 2.41
CA TYR A 99 -1.54 -15.00 1.14
C TYR A 99 -0.34 -15.95 0.94
N ASN A 100 -0.09 -16.88 1.86
CA ASN A 100 1.07 -17.79 1.89
C ASN A 100 2.45 -17.09 1.99
N VAL A 101 2.50 -15.80 2.33
CA VAL A 101 3.79 -15.14 2.59
C VAL A 101 4.49 -15.80 3.78
N PHE A 102 3.76 -16.00 4.88
CA PHE A 102 4.24 -16.75 6.05
C PHE A 102 3.66 -18.16 6.12
N THR A 103 4.43 -19.08 6.70
CA THR A 103 3.88 -20.39 7.12
C THR A 103 2.92 -20.26 8.30
N ASP A 104 1.97 -21.20 8.40
CA ASP A 104 1.08 -21.35 9.55
C ASP A 104 1.81 -21.33 10.90
N GLY A 105 1.20 -20.70 11.90
CA GLY A 105 1.73 -20.63 13.27
C GLY A 105 2.75 -19.52 13.49
N THR A 106 2.93 -18.64 12.50
CA THR A 106 3.72 -17.41 12.65
C THR A 106 2.98 -16.43 13.57
N MET A 107 3.68 -15.96 14.60
CA MET A 107 3.14 -15.11 15.66
C MET A 107 4.07 -13.93 15.89
N VAL A 108 3.49 -12.74 16.03
CA VAL A 108 4.14 -11.53 16.50
C VAL A 108 4.37 -11.65 18.00
N GLN A 109 5.63 -11.57 18.41
CA GLN A 109 6.00 -11.51 19.82
C GLN A 109 6.00 -10.06 20.31
N THR A 110 6.60 -9.17 19.53
CA THR A 110 6.57 -7.73 19.78
C THR A 110 6.54 -6.97 18.47
N PHE A 111 5.82 -5.85 18.46
CA PHE A 111 5.93 -4.85 17.42
C PHE A 111 5.99 -3.47 18.08
N ALA A 112 7.04 -2.70 17.77
CA ALA A 112 7.25 -1.37 18.32
C ALA A 112 7.72 -0.43 17.22
N ILE A 113 7.29 0.83 17.28
CA ILE A 113 7.69 1.87 16.34
C ILE A 113 8.45 2.93 17.13
N GLU A 114 9.65 3.26 16.67
CA GLU A 114 10.47 4.36 17.18
C GLU A 114 10.65 5.42 16.10
N GLY A 115 10.75 6.70 16.50
CA GLY A 115 10.82 7.82 15.55
C GLY A 115 9.46 8.20 14.95
N GLU A 116 9.49 9.10 13.98
CA GLU A 116 8.30 9.64 13.31
C GLU A 116 8.61 9.93 11.83
N GLY A 117 7.61 9.77 10.95
CA GLY A 117 7.75 10.05 9.52
C GLY A 117 8.80 9.18 8.83
N GLU A 118 9.56 9.77 7.92
CA GLU A 118 10.56 9.07 7.09
C GLU A 118 11.73 8.46 7.90
N ASP A 119 11.94 8.94 9.14
CA ASP A 119 12.99 8.42 10.04
C ASP A 119 12.47 7.32 10.98
N SER A 120 11.19 6.94 10.87
CA SER A 120 10.60 5.93 11.75
C SER A 120 11.12 4.52 11.45
N VAL A 121 11.28 3.75 12.52
CA VAL A 121 11.74 2.36 12.48
C VAL A 121 10.72 1.48 13.19
N GLY A 122 10.07 0.60 12.44
CA GLY A 122 9.31 -0.49 13.04
C GLY A 122 10.25 -1.63 13.41
N THR A 123 10.13 -2.21 14.60
CA THR A 123 10.82 -3.44 15.00
C THR A 123 9.79 -4.54 15.17
N LEU A 124 9.80 -5.50 14.25
CA LEU A 124 8.92 -6.66 14.22
C LEU A 124 9.69 -7.90 14.69
N ASP A 125 9.32 -8.42 15.87
CA ASP A 125 9.84 -9.69 16.37
C ASP A 125 8.80 -10.79 16.19
N LEU A 126 9.19 -11.86 15.49
CA LEU A 126 8.35 -13.02 15.24
C LEU A 126 8.89 -14.26 15.96
N ASN A 127 8.03 -15.26 16.21
CA ASN A 127 8.49 -16.56 16.71
C ASN A 127 9.23 -17.38 15.62
N GLN A 128 8.88 -17.16 14.34
CA GLN A 128 9.49 -17.76 13.16
C GLN A 128 9.29 -16.80 11.97
N ALA A 129 10.19 -16.83 11.00
CA ALA A 129 10.02 -16.16 9.73
C ALA A 129 10.39 -17.15 8.63
N VAL A 130 9.39 -17.87 8.13
CA VAL A 130 9.56 -18.88 7.09
C VAL A 130 8.55 -18.59 5.98
N SER A 131 9.03 -18.56 4.74
CA SER A 131 8.18 -18.35 3.56
C SER A 131 7.20 -19.51 3.41
N GLY A 132 5.90 -19.21 3.29
CA GLY A 132 4.88 -20.21 2.98
C GLY A 132 4.92 -20.68 1.52
N GLU A 133 5.32 -19.80 0.60
CA GLU A 133 5.48 -20.09 -0.83
C GLU A 133 6.85 -20.70 -1.20
N GLY A 134 7.83 -20.67 -0.28
CA GLY A 134 9.18 -21.17 -0.52
C GLY A 134 9.97 -20.31 -1.51
N VAL A 135 9.81 -18.99 -1.43
CA VAL A 135 10.51 -18.01 -2.28
C VAL A 135 11.94 -17.76 -1.80
N SER A 136 12.72 -16.99 -2.56
CA SER A 136 14.06 -16.57 -2.12
C SER A 136 13.97 -15.68 -0.87
N ASP A 137 15.04 -15.64 -0.08
CA ASP A 137 15.08 -14.76 1.09
C ASP A 137 14.81 -13.29 0.73
N ASN A 138 15.34 -12.81 -0.40
CA ASN A 138 15.13 -11.41 -0.80
C ASN A 138 13.68 -11.12 -1.16
N MET A 139 13.01 -12.04 -1.87
CA MET A 139 11.57 -11.91 -2.13
C MET A 139 10.80 -11.91 -0.82
N PHE A 140 11.06 -12.89 0.05
CA PHE A 140 10.36 -13.01 1.33
C PHE A 140 10.54 -11.76 2.22
N LEU A 141 11.76 -11.25 2.32
CA LEU A 141 12.05 -10.02 3.06
C LEU A 141 11.41 -8.80 2.41
N THR A 142 11.27 -8.75 1.08
CA THR A 142 10.59 -7.67 0.37
C THR A 142 9.08 -7.69 0.61
N GLU A 143 8.45 -8.87 0.59
CA GLU A 143 7.03 -9.06 0.92
C GLU A 143 6.72 -8.55 2.33
N ILE A 144 7.56 -8.91 3.31
CA ILE A 144 7.43 -8.45 4.70
C ILE A 144 7.68 -6.95 4.81
N GLY A 145 8.80 -6.48 4.24
CA GLY A 145 9.25 -5.11 4.32
C GLY A 145 8.21 -4.16 3.76
N ASN A 146 7.81 -4.33 2.50
CA ASN A 146 6.83 -3.47 1.85
C ASN A 146 5.48 -3.49 2.55
N THR A 147 5.00 -4.67 2.98
CA THR A 147 3.73 -4.79 3.70
C THR A 147 3.75 -3.98 5.00
N PHE A 148 4.74 -4.17 5.86
CA PHE A 148 4.78 -3.42 7.12
C PHE A 148 5.10 -1.94 6.95
N ILE A 149 6.02 -1.61 6.04
CA ILE A 149 6.41 -0.22 5.79
C ILE A 149 5.22 0.59 5.29
N GLU A 150 4.45 0.07 4.35
CA GLU A 150 3.30 0.81 3.82
C GLU A 150 2.16 0.91 4.84
N ASN A 151 1.80 -0.19 5.49
CA ASN A 151 0.64 -0.22 6.39
C ASN A 151 0.86 0.59 7.68
N PHE A 152 2.08 0.67 8.18
CA PHE A 152 2.41 1.43 9.39
C PHE A 152 3.12 2.76 9.10
N GLU A 153 3.18 3.18 7.82
CA GLU A 153 3.81 4.42 7.37
C GLU A 153 5.26 4.57 7.87
N LEU A 154 6.05 3.50 7.79
CA LEU A 154 7.40 3.44 8.33
C LEU A 154 8.45 4.01 7.35
N GLY A 155 9.58 4.46 7.87
CA GLY A 155 10.78 4.69 7.03
C GLY A 155 11.48 3.38 6.68
N GLN A 156 11.59 2.49 7.65
CA GLN A 156 12.25 1.19 7.52
C GLN A 156 11.74 0.19 8.57
N LEU A 157 12.00 -1.11 8.34
CA LEU A 157 11.60 -2.19 9.24
C LEU A 157 12.81 -3.01 9.68
N LYS A 158 12.97 -3.21 10.99
CA LYS A 158 13.84 -4.24 11.56
C LYS A 158 13.04 -5.52 11.77
N LEU A 159 13.52 -6.62 11.19
CA LEU A 159 12.96 -7.95 11.41
C LEU A 159 13.85 -8.74 12.37
N THR A 160 13.24 -9.31 13.41
CA THR A 160 13.90 -10.28 14.29
C THR A 160 13.07 -11.54 14.46
N VAL A 161 13.74 -12.64 14.79
CA VAL A 161 13.13 -13.93 15.10
C VAL A 161 13.61 -14.38 16.47
N ASN A 162 12.70 -14.48 17.43
CA ASN A 162 13.02 -14.77 18.83
C ASN A 162 14.07 -13.82 19.43
N GLY A 163 14.00 -12.54 19.05
CA GLY A 163 14.92 -11.50 19.50
C GLY A 163 16.29 -11.51 18.83
N GLU A 164 16.53 -12.36 17.83
CA GLU A 164 17.78 -12.41 17.06
C GLU A 164 17.55 -11.92 15.61
N ASN A 165 18.59 -11.40 14.95
CA ASN A 165 18.49 -10.97 13.55
C ASN A 165 18.09 -12.13 12.63
N TYR A 166 17.29 -11.86 11.59
CA TYR A 166 16.89 -12.87 10.61
C TYR A 166 18.08 -13.57 9.96
N GLN A 167 18.04 -14.90 9.91
CA GLN A 167 19.02 -15.75 9.24
C GLN A 167 18.30 -16.69 8.28
N GLY A 168 18.33 -16.37 6.99
CA GLY A 168 17.77 -17.18 5.91
C GLY A 168 18.80 -18.11 5.28
N GLU A 169 18.46 -18.68 4.11
CA GLU A 169 19.36 -19.57 3.37
C GLU A 169 20.51 -18.83 2.67
N THR A 170 20.21 -17.67 2.08
CA THR A 170 21.13 -16.83 1.31
C THR A 170 21.37 -15.45 1.93
N VAL A 171 20.45 -14.98 2.78
CA VAL A 171 20.56 -13.70 3.49
C VAL A 171 20.83 -13.93 4.97
N GLN A 172 21.79 -13.19 5.51
CA GLN A 172 22.15 -13.21 6.92
C GLN A 172 22.17 -11.76 7.41
N GLN A 173 21.16 -11.35 8.18
CA GLN A 173 21.07 -9.96 8.66
C GLN A 173 21.96 -9.74 9.88
N GLY A 174 22.62 -8.59 9.92
CA GLY A 174 23.31 -8.02 11.07
C GLY A 174 22.47 -7.01 11.84
N ASP A 175 23.04 -6.43 12.90
CA ASP A 175 22.33 -5.50 13.78
C ASP A 175 21.89 -4.21 13.07
N ASP A 176 22.69 -3.73 12.12
CA ASP A 176 22.44 -2.49 11.37
C ASP A 176 21.69 -2.72 10.05
N ASP A 177 21.24 -3.94 9.79
CA ASP A 177 20.44 -4.25 8.59
C ASP A 177 18.96 -4.00 8.85
N TYR A 178 18.34 -3.25 7.93
CA TYR A 178 16.93 -2.89 7.92
C TYR A 178 16.34 -3.17 6.54
N LEU A 179 15.07 -3.55 6.53
CA LEU A 179 14.27 -3.64 5.31
C LEU A 179 13.81 -2.23 4.93
N THR A 180 13.89 -1.93 3.65
CA THR A 180 13.44 -0.66 3.06
C THR A 180 12.41 -0.93 1.98
N TYR A 181 11.54 0.03 1.70
CA TYR A 181 10.53 -0.13 0.67
C TYR A 181 11.18 -0.31 -0.72
N VAL A 182 10.85 -1.41 -1.38
CA VAL A 182 11.28 -1.71 -2.75
C VAL A 182 10.20 -1.22 -3.71
N VAL A 183 10.56 -0.38 -4.67
CA VAL A 183 9.62 0.19 -5.65
C VAL A 183 9.58 -0.54 -6.99
N ASP A 184 10.57 -1.39 -7.26
CA ASP A 184 10.66 -2.15 -8.50
C ASP A 184 9.96 -3.50 -8.30
N TYR A 185 8.77 -3.63 -8.86
CA TYR A 185 7.94 -4.83 -8.73
C TYR A 185 8.13 -5.83 -9.87
N ASP A 186 8.87 -5.45 -10.92
CA ASP A 186 9.04 -6.32 -12.09
C ASP A 186 10.03 -7.46 -11.79
N MET A 187 10.98 -7.23 -10.89
CA MET A 187 12.01 -8.21 -10.52
C MET A 187 12.53 -7.95 -9.09
N VAL A 188 12.33 -8.94 -8.21
CA VAL A 188 12.95 -8.98 -6.90
C VAL A 188 13.97 -10.13 -6.88
N GLU A 189 15.26 -9.79 -6.92
CA GLU A 189 16.39 -10.74 -6.85
C GLU A 189 16.77 -11.08 -5.42
#